data_AF-A0AAX2F4I3-F1
#
_entry.id   AF-A0AAX2F4I3-F1
#
_cell.length_a   1.000
_cell.length_b   1.000
_cell.length_c   1.000
_cell.angle_alpha   90.00
_cell.angle_beta   90.00
_cell.angle_gamma   90.00
#
_symmetry.space_group_name_H-M   'P 1'
#
loop_
_entity.id
_entity.type
_entity.pdbx_description
1 polymer ?
#
loop_
_entity_poly.entity_id
_entity_poly.type
_entity_poly.pdbx_seq_one_letter_code
_entity_poly.pdbx_strand_id
1 'polypeptide(L)'
;MNKEYQLGQLRKVIESPDTLSGLYLIDTVLDDNEIEKHIKGLNNCAYLKLPLLPPKDSSVFEMFVIGLSYKFDNQTLAEMVKLLLSDATQKRDNVLLTILLDIMRNHIERRTILHLEGEKDLSSFIHEDLCKLKTSLDYSSHPIIIINKPKHAIGIKKDPNINIITFQENNFMEKRTEKVHISYKHDTAYEADILAIKTGLQENNIPYSIDEYDILYRDNIDDYEKEIGSSDIVIMFVIPNYLTSLECMFEMTQIFKNGNIKTRVFPVVDMGKIKRNGDGLIKIKDYWSKEKIKKSEQIKTEPGGSSFLIKEIQKIDDILKTMDDLWTFLCRENSGSYHKLIDNNAKQLMEEIKKYLCLKLAPDTENFTPTTATKPTGTRVITQNGEKSLYIENNNGNITIS
;
A
#
# COMPACT_ATOMS: atom_id res chain seq x y z
N MET A 1 -21.36 -2.16 5.99
CA MET A 1 -20.16 -2.97 6.20
C MET A 1 -20.56 -4.30 6.82
N ASN A 2 -20.44 -5.38 6.06
CA ASN A 2 -20.91 -6.71 6.45
C ASN A 2 -19.96 -7.38 7.45
N LYS A 3 -20.39 -7.60 8.70
CA LYS A 3 -19.60 -8.26 9.75
C LYS A 3 -19.23 -9.70 9.40
N GLU A 4 -20.13 -10.45 8.76
CA GLU A 4 -19.89 -11.84 8.36
C GLU A 4 -18.74 -11.94 7.35
N TYR A 5 -18.65 -10.96 6.45
CA TYR A 5 -17.55 -10.84 5.50
C TYR A 5 -16.20 -10.61 6.20
N GLN A 6 -16.14 -9.72 7.19
CA GLN A 6 -14.91 -9.43 7.95
C GLN A 6 -14.45 -10.64 8.76
N LEU A 7 -15.38 -11.38 9.35
CA LEU A 7 -15.10 -12.66 10.00
C LEU A 7 -14.48 -13.65 8.99
N GLY A 8 -15.01 -13.71 7.76
CA GLY A 8 -14.41 -14.50 6.68
C GLY A 8 -12.98 -14.07 6.32
N GLN A 9 -12.65 -12.77 6.36
CA GLN A 9 -11.28 -12.30 6.11
C GLN A 9 -10.34 -12.66 7.26
N LEU A 10 -10.78 -12.45 8.50
CA LEU A 10 -10.05 -12.84 9.70
C LEU A 10 -9.69 -14.33 9.65
N ARG A 11 -10.65 -15.18 9.27
CA ARG A 11 -10.41 -16.61 9.06
C ARG A 11 -9.31 -16.85 8.02
N LYS A 12 -9.34 -16.20 6.86
CA LYS A 12 -8.31 -16.39 5.82
C LYS A 12 -6.92 -16.05 6.32
N VAL A 13 -6.76 -14.94 7.05
CA VAL A 13 -5.48 -14.54 7.65
C VAL A 13 -4.98 -15.59 8.65
N ILE A 14 -5.86 -16.08 9.51
CA ILE A 14 -5.51 -17.06 10.55
C ILE A 14 -5.19 -18.43 9.95
N GLU A 15 -5.99 -18.91 9.00
CA GLU A 15 -5.88 -20.25 8.44
C GLU A 15 -4.84 -20.34 7.30
N SER A 16 -4.43 -19.22 6.72
CA SER A 16 -3.44 -19.23 5.63
C SER A 16 -2.10 -19.82 6.09
N PRO A 17 -1.55 -20.79 5.34
CA PRO A 17 -0.25 -21.37 5.64
C PRO A 17 0.89 -20.36 5.51
N ASP A 18 0.72 -19.35 4.65
CA ASP A 18 1.72 -18.32 4.35
C ASP A 18 1.77 -17.20 5.40
N THR A 19 0.80 -17.14 6.31
CA THR A 19 0.81 -16.15 7.40
C THR A 19 1.91 -16.47 8.39
N LEU A 20 2.93 -15.60 8.44
CA LEU A 20 4.10 -15.72 9.31
C LEU A 20 3.81 -15.23 10.73
N SER A 21 4.67 -15.62 11.68
CA SER A 21 4.63 -15.06 13.03
C SER A 21 4.88 -13.56 13.02
N GLY A 22 4.04 -12.80 13.71
CA GLY A 22 4.14 -11.35 13.72
C GLY A 22 3.03 -10.65 14.50
N LEU A 23 3.18 -9.32 14.59
CA LEU A 23 2.15 -8.41 15.08
C LEU A 23 1.30 -7.93 13.91
N TYR A 24 0.00 -8.08 14.04
CA TYR A 24 -1.02 -7.72 13.07
C TYR A 24 -2.01 -6.72 13.68
N LEU A 25 -1.97 -5.48 13.22
CA LEU A 25 -2.96 -4.46 13.55
C LEU A 25 -4.12 -4.58 12.58
N ILE A 26 -5.30 -4.88 13.10
CA ILE A 26 -6.48 -5.18 12.31
C ILE A 26 -7.47 -4.02 12.40
N ASP A 27 -7.61 -3.25 11.32
CA ASP A 27 -8.65 -2.24 11.15
C ASP A 27 -9.98 -2.92 10.76
N THR A 28 -10.90 -3.00 11.70
CA THR A 28 -12.15 -3.77 11.60
C THR A 28 -13.28 -3.13 12.41
N VAL A 29 -14.54 -3.30 11.99
CA VAL A 29 -15.71 -2.96 12.85
C VAL A 29 -16.10 -4.07 13.79
N LEU A 30 -15.47 -5.24 13.69
CA LEU A 30 -15.67 -6.30 14.66
C LEU A 30 -15.25 -5.80 16.04
N ASP A 31 -16.04 -6.17 17.04
CA ASP A 31 -15.65 -6.00 18.44
C ASP A 31 -14.85 -7.21 18.94
N ASP A 32 -14.19 -7.05 20.09
CA ASP A 32 -13.30 -8.07 20.64
C ASP A 32 -14.05 -9.39 20.96
N ASN A 33 -15.35 -9.32 21.29
CA ASN A 33 -16.17 -10.51 21.55
C ASN A 33 -16.50 -11.26 20.25
N GLU A 34 -16.77 -10.55 19.17
CA GLU A 34 -17.00 -11.12 17.85
C GLU A 34 -15.74 -11.82 17.32
N ILE A 35 -14.57 -11.18 17.47
CA ILE A 35 -13.26 -11.75 17.13
C ILE A 35 -13.01 -13.01 17.97
N GLU A 36 -13.15 -12.92 19.30
CA GLU A 36 -12.95 -14.05 20.21
C GLU A 36 -13.83 -15.25 19.85
N LYS A 37 -15.14 -15.02 19.69
CA LYS A 37 -16.10 -16.08 19.39
C LYS A 37 -15.76 -16.77 18.07
N HIS A 38 -15.34 -16.00 17.07
CA HIS A 38 -15.01 -16.54 15.76
C HIS A 38 -13.75 -17.40 15.79
N ILE A 39 -12.67 -16.90 16.41
CA ILE A 39 -11.39 -17.62 16.46
C ILE A 39 -11.50 -18.88 17.31
N LYS A 40 -12.23 -18.85 18.43
CA LYS A 40 -12.53 -20.05 19.23
C LYS A 40 -13.33 -21.11 18.47
N GLY A 41 -14.07 -20.70 17.43
CA GLY A 41 -14.78 -21.61 16.54
C GLY A 41 -13.88 -22.28 15.48
N LEU A 42 -12.62 -21.84 15.34
CA LEU A 42 -11.64 -22.43 14.43
C LEU A 42 -10.88 -23.57 15.15
N ASN A 43 -10.84 -24.75 14.53
CA ASN A 43 -10.24 -25.94 15.17
C ASN A 43 -8.71 -26.03 15.01
N ASN A 44 -8.11 -25.22 14.15
CA ASN A 44 -6.72 -25.35 13.72
C ASN A 44 -5.72 -24.45 14.47
N CYS A 45 -6.17 -23.63 15.42
CA CYS A 45 -5.30 -22.78 16.23
C CYS A 45 -5.67 -22.80 17.72
N ALA A 46 -4.68 -22.54 18.57
CA ALA A 46 -4.93 -22.13 19.95
C ALA A 46 -5.31 -20.65 19.98
N TYR A 47 -6.16 -20.27 20.92
CA TYR A 47 -6.57 -18.88 21.11
C TYR A 47 -6.19 -18.42 22.51
N LEU A 48 -5.45 -17.32 22.59
CA LEU A 48 -5.02 -16.70 23.83
C LEU A 48 -5.52 -15.25 23.89
N LYS A 49 -6.45 -14.98 24.79
CA LYS A 49 -6.92 -13.61 25.05
C LYS A 49 -6.03 -12.93 26.08
N LEU A 50 -5.52 -11.74 25.75
CA LEU A 50 -4.63 -10.96 26.60
C LEU A 50 -5.13 -9.52 26.77
N PRO A 51 -5.75 -9.16 27.91
CA PRO A 51 -6.04 -7.77 28.22
C PRO A 51 -4.76 -7.03 28.59
N LEU A 52 -4.52 -5.87 28.00
CA LEU A 52 -3.32 -5.09 28.29
C LEU A 52 -3.43 -4.38 29.64
N LEU A 53 -2.55 -4.75 30.57
CA LEU A 53 -2.50 -4.16 31.91
C LEU A 53 -2.19 -2.64 31.83
N PRO A 54 -2.76 -1.81 32.73
CA PRO A 54 -2.47 -0.39 32.75
C PRO A 54 -1.01 -0.12 33.13
N PRO A 55 -0.29 0.71 32.35
CA PRO A 55 1.07 1.10 32.72
C PRO A 55 1.00 1.99 33.96
N LYS A 56 1.62 1.54 35.05
CA LYS A 56 1.70 2.29 36.30
C LYS A 56 3.17 2.62 36.59
N ASP A 57 3.79 3.36 35.66
CA ASP A 57 5.23 3.71 35.59
C ASP A 57 6.12 2.76 34.73
N SER A 58 5.52 1.77 34.07
CA SER A 58 6.20 0.81 33.16
C SER A 58 5.88 1.04 31.68
N SER A 59 6.72 0.52 30.78
CA SER A 59 6.47 0.59 29.33
C SER A 59 5.29 -0.30 28.92
N VAL A 60 4.64 0.04 27.80
CA VAL A 60 3.53 -0.76 27.25
C VAL A 60 4.00 -2.18 26.89
N PHE A 61 5.24 -2.31 26.40
CA PHE A 61 5.87 -3.59 26.08
C PHE A 61 6.10 -4.44 27.33
N GLU A 62 6.58 -3.84 28.43
CA GLU A 62 6.75 -4.55 29.70
C GLU A 62 5.41 -5.09 30.22
N MET A 63 4.36 -4.26 30.21
CA MET A 63 3.03 -4.71 30.63
C MET A 63 2.47 -5.82 29.74
N PHE A 64 2.81 -5.82 28.45
CA PHE A 64 2.49 -6.90 27.52
C PHE A 64 3.18 -8.21 27.91
N VAL A 65 4.51 -8.19 28.12
CA VAL A 65 5.28 -9.39 28.51
C VAL A 65 4.81 -9.95 29.85
N ILE A 66 4.59 -9.08 30.84
CA ILE A 66 4.06 -9.46 32.14
C ILE A 66 2.68 -10.09 31.99
N GLY A 67 1.76 -9.44 31.28
CA GLY A 67 0.42 -9.97 31.06
C GLY A 67 0.43 -11.33 30.35
N LEU A 68 1.33 -11.51 29.38
CA LEU A 68 1.49 -12.76 28.64
C LEU A 68 2.02 -13.88 29.55
N SER A 69 3.01 -13.60 30.38
CA SER A 69 3.57 -14.60 31.32
C SER A 69 2.52 -15.17 32.27
N TYR A 70 1.57 -14.35 32.76
CA TYR A 70 0.48 -14.79 33.63
C TYR A 70 -0.54 -15.71 32.93
N LYS A 71 -0.45 -15.90 31.62
CA LYS A 71 -1.29 -16.87 30.90
C LYS A 71 -0.78 -18.29 31.01
N PHE A 72 0.44 -18.48 31.48
CA PHE A 72 1.07 -19.76 31.66
C PHE A 72 1.26 -20.02 33.15
N ASP A 73 0.72 -21.13 33.63
CA ASP A 73 0.89 -21.57 35.03
C ASP A 73 2.29 -22.19 35.18
N ASN A 74 3.31 -21.33 35.26
CA ASN A 74 4.71 -21.71 35.33
C ASN A 74 5.44 -20.91 36.44
N GLN A 75 5.98 -21.63 37.41
CA GLN A 75 6.65 -21.05 38.56
C GLN A 75 7.91 -20.25 38.17
N THR A 76 8.67 -20.71 37.19
CA THR A 76 9.88 -20.05 36.69
C THR A 76 9.55 -18.71 36.03
N LEU A 77 8.50 -18.65 35.20
CA LEU A 77 8.00 -17.39 34.65
C LEU A 77 7.54 -16.44 35.76
N ALA A 78 6.81 -16.93 36.75
CA ALA A 78 6.37 -16.11 37.89
C ALA A 78 7.54 -15.54 38.70
N GLU A 79 8.62 -16.29 38.86
CA GLU A 79 9.86 -15.82 39.50
C GLU A 79 10.57 -14.74 38.67
N MET A 80 10.64 -14.90 37.34
CA MET A 80 11.21 -13.87 36.45
C MET A 80 10.39 -12.58 36.44
N VAL A 81 9.06 -12.67 36.51
CA VAL A 81 8.17 -11.50 36.62
C VAL A 81 8.38 -10.77 37.95
N LYS A 82 8.51 -11.50 39.06
CA LYS A 82 8.86 -10.89 40.36
C LYS A 82 10.19 -10.15 40.31
N LEU A 83 11.16 -10.68 39.56
CA LEU A 83 12.45 -10.03 39.34
C LEU A 83 12.32 -8.73 38.53
N LEU A 84 11.47 -8.70 37.49
CA LEU A 84 11.17 -7.47 36.72
C LEU A 84 10.56 -6.38 37.59
N LEU A 85 9.58 -6.75 38.41
CA LEU A 85 8.88 -5.84 39.32
C LEU A 85 9.75 -5.33 40.48
N SER A 86 10.94 -5.87 40.67
CA SER A 86 11.90 -5.38 41.66
C SER A 86 12.72 -4.21 41.11
N ASP A 87 12.96 -3.18 41.93
CA ASP A 87 13.71 -1.97 41.53
C ASP A 87 15.22 -2.15 41.31
N ALA A 88 15.71 -3.39 41.44
CA ALA A 88 17.14 -3.68 41.53
C ALA A 88 17.83 -4.05 40.19
N THR A 89 17.11 -4.09 39.07
CA THR A 89 17.61 -4.74 37.86
C THR A 89 18.18 -3.76 36.83
N GLN A 90 19.51 -3.63 36.78
CA GLN A 90 20.24 -3.00 35.65
C GLN A 90 20.09 -3.75 34.31
N LYS A 91 19.33 -4.85 34.26
CA LYS A 91 19.17 -5.77 33.11
C LYS A 91 17.70 -6.07 32.77
N ARG A 92 16.77 -5.14 33.03
CA ARG A 92 15.33 -5.33 32.79
C ARG A 92 15.00 -5.84 31.38
N ASP A 93 15.58 -5.24 30.34
CA ASP A 93 15.38 -5.66 28.94
C ASP A 93 15.76 -7.12 28.67
N ASN A 94 16.86 -7.58 29.27
CA ASN A 94 17.31 -8.97 29.10
C ASN A 94 16.32 -9.95 29.76
N VAL A 95 15.74 -9.57 30.89
CA VAL A 95 14.73 -10.41 31.57
C VAL A 95 13.44 -10.43 30.76
N LEU A 96 12.99 -9.30 30.20
CA LEU A 96 11.83 -9.23 29.30
C LEU A 96 12.02 -10.14 28.07
N LEU A 97 13.18 -10.05 27.41
CA LEU A 97 13.50 -10.88 26.27
C LEU A 97 13.59 -12.37 26.65
N THR A 98 14.16 -12.69 27.81
CA THR A 98 14.26 -14.08 28.30
C THR A 98 12.88 -14.68 28.53
N ILE A 99 11.96 -13.94 29.17
CA ILE A 99 10.57 -14.37 29.37
C ILE A 99 9.89 -14.62 28.02
N LEU A 100 10.02 -13.69 27.06
CA LEU A 100 9.44 -13.87 25.74
C LEU A 100 9.99 -15.13 25.04
N LEU A 101 11.32 -15.31 25.02
CA LEU A 101 11.95 -16.48 24.40
C LEU A 101 11.48 -17.79 25.04
N ASP A 102 11.37 -17.84 26.37
CA ASP A 102 10.88 -19.02 27.08
C ASP A 102 9.43 -19.34 26.71
N ILE A 103 8.56 -18.32 26.67
CA ILE A 103 7.17 -18.47 26.25
C ILE A 103 7.08 -18.98 24.80
N MET A 104 7.75 -18.30 23.86
CA MET A 104 7.67 -18.66 22.43
C MET A 104 8.23 -20.06 22.16
N ARG A 105 9.27 -20.48 22.88
CA ARG A 105 9.93 -21.77 22.67
C ARG A 105 9.25 -22.93 23.37
N ASN A 106 8.83 -22.73 24.62
CA ASN A 106 8.47 -23.84 25.51
C ASN A 106 6.97 -23.92 25.82
N HIS A 107 6.22 -22.84 25.60
CA HIS A 107 4.81 -22.75 25.99
C HIS A 107 3.84 -22.66 24.82
N ILE A 108 4.34 -22.66 23.58
CA ILE A 108 3.53 -22.61 22.36
C ILE A 108 3.64 -23.94 21.60
N GLU A 109 2.60 -24.77 21.75
CA GLU A 109 2.58 -26.14 21.24
C GLU A 109 1.98 -26.29 19.84
N ARG A 110 1.30 -25.25 19.33
CA ARG A 110 0.70 -25.22 17.99
C ARG A 110 0.51 -23.78 17.51
N ARG A 111 0.01 -23.61 16.29
CA ARG A 111 -0.37 -22.29 15.76
C ARG A 111 -1.26 -21.58 16.77
N THR A 112 -0.85 -20.40 17.22
CA THR A 112 -1.50 -19.68 18.31
C THR A 112 -1.86 -18.26 17.89
N ILE A 113 -3.11 -17.89 18.14
CA ILE A 113 -3.59 -16.52 17.96
C ILE A 113 -3.62 -15.83 19.32
N LEU A 114 -2.79 -14.81 19.47
CA LEU A 114 -2.74 -13.98 20.66
C LEU A 114 -3.56 -12.72 20.39
N HIS A 115 -4.73 -12.61 21.00
CA HIS A 115 -5.64 -11.49 20.81
C HIS A 115 -5.51 -10.49 21.97
N LEU A 116 -5.05 -9.30 21.64
CA LEU A 116 -4.91 -8.18 22.57
C LEU A 116 -6.19 -7.37 22.62
N GLU A 117 -6.88 -7.48 23.75
CA GLU A 117 -8.17 -6.85 24.00
C GLU A 117 -8.01 -5.39 24.47
N GLY A 118 -8.90 -4.53 24.00
CA GLY A 118 -9.07 -3.15 24.47
C GLY A 118 -8.40 -2.07 23.61
N GLU A 119 -8.76 -0.81 23.89
CA GLU A 119 -8.37 0.39 23.11
C GLU A 119 -6.88 0.80 23.21
N LYS A 120 -6.02 -0.05 23.78
CA LYS A 120 -4.59 0.23 23.87
C LYS A 120 -3.87 -0.48 22.74
N ASP A 121 -3.29 0.33 21.88
CA ASP A 121 -2.70 -0.13 20.64
C ASP A 121 -1.18 -0.32 20.80
N LEU A 122 -0.69 -1.49 20.36
CA LEU A 122 0.73 -1.80 20.31
C LEU A 122 1.49 -0.91 19.31
N SER A 123 0.81 -0.08 18.52
CA SER A 123 1.41 1.00 17.71
C SER A 123 2.23 2.01 18.54
N SER A 124 2.09 1.99 19.87
CA SER A 124 2.92 2.74 20.80
C SER A 124 4.29 2.10 21.08
N PHE A 125 4.53 0.87 20.64
CA PHE A 125 5.84 0.24 20.78
C PHE A 125 6.88 1.02 19.98
N ILE A 126 8.03 1.23 20.61
CA ILE A 126 9.19 1.75 19.90
C ILE A 126 9.79 0.64 19.02
N HIS A 127 10.53 1.05 17.99
CA HIS A 127 11.17 0.13 17.04
C HIS A 127 11.98 -0.97 17.73
N GLU A 128 12.72 -0.64 18.80
CA GLU A 128 13.54 -1.59 19.54
C GLU A 128 12.70 -2.72 20.18
N ASP A 129 11.56 -2.39 20.78
CA ASP A 129 10.65 -3.37 21.40
C ASP A 129 9.97 -4.24 20.34
N LEU A 130 9.65 -3.67 19.17
CA LEU A 130 9.15 -4.42 18.03
C LEU A 130 10.19 -5.41 17.49
N CYS A 131 11.46 -5.01 17.42
CA CYS A 131 12.55 -5.90 17.06
C CYS A 131 12.75 -7.02 18.08
N LYS A 132 12.68 -6.74 19.39
CA LYS A 132 12.71 -7.76 20.45
C LYS A 132 11.55 -8.76 20.29
N LEU A 133 10.34 -8.25 20.08
CA LEU A 133 9.15 -9.08 19.87
C LEU A 133 9.30 -9.95 18.62
N LYS A 134 9.64 -9.35 17.47
CA LYS A 134 9.81 -10.07 16.21
C LYS A 134 10.87 -11.16 16.33
N THR A 135 12.03 -10.82 16.89
CA THR A 135 13.11 -11.78 17.14
C THR A 135 12.60 -12.93 18.00
N SER A 136 11.88 -12.65 19.09
CA SER A 136 11.36 -13.71 19.97
C SER A 136 10.36 -14.64 19.29
N LEU A 137 9.51 -14.10 18.41
CA LEU A 137 8.52 -14.88 17.65
C LEU A 137 9.17 -15.88 16.70
N ASP A 138 10.35 -15.55 16.16
CA ASP A 138 11.10 -16.41 15.24
C ASP A 138 11.74 -17.63 15.95
N TYR A 139 11.78 -17.66 17.30
CA TYR A 139 12.22 -18.84 18.08
C TYR A 139 11.10 -19.86 18.33
N SER A 140 9.84 -19.52 18.03
CA SER A 140 8.75 -20.48 18.12
C SER A 140 8.82 -21.48 16.96
N SER A 141 8.61 -22.77 17.27
CA SER A 141 8.46 -23.80 16.23
C SER A 141 7.10 -23.74 15.52
N HIS A 142 6.16 -22.94 16.05
CA HIS A 142 4.81 -22.80 15.52
C HIS A 142 4.47 -21.33 15.22
N PRO A 143 3.63 -21.05 14.20
CA PRO A 143 3.22 -19.68 13.90
C PRO A 143 2.47 -19.03 15.06
N ILE A 144 2.88 -17.81 15.44
CA ILE A 144 2.22 -17.00 16.48
C ILE A 144 1.76 -15.69 15.85
N ILE A 145 0.45 -15.52 15.79
CA ILE A 145 -0.19 -14.36 15.18
C ILE A 145 -0.74 -13.50 16.32
N ILE A 146 -0.12 -12.36 16.56
CA ILE A 146 -0.60 -11.39 17.54
C ILE A 146 -1.56 -10.45 16.83
N ILE A 147 -2.82 -10.39 17.27
CA ILE A 147 -3.84 -9.50 16.69
C ILE A 147 -4.25 -8.43 17.69
N ASN A 148 -4.35 -7.19 17.22
CA ASN A 148 -4.80 -6.04 18.00
C ASN A 148 -5.58 -5.06 17.12
N LYS A 149 -6.59 -4.40 17.69
CA LYS A 149 -7.37 -3.38 16.99
C LYS A 149 -6.74 -1.99 17.21
N PRO A 150 -6.41 -1.24 16.15
CA PRO A 150 -5.76 0.07 16.31
C PRO A 150 -6.75 1.11 16.85
N LYS A 151 -6.24 2.07 17.63
CA LYS A 151 -7.06 3.12 18.28
C LYS A 151 -7.50 4.20 17.28
N HIS A 152 -6.67 4.49 16.26
CA HIS A 152 -6.94 5.44 15.19
C HIS A 152 -6.29 4.97 13.88
N ALA A 153 -7.07 4.83 12.81
CA ALA A 153 -6.55 4.49 11.46
C ALA A 153 -5.62 5.60 10.87
N ILE A 154 -5.64 6.80 11.46
CA ILE A 154 -4.87 7.96 11.03
C ILE A 154 -3.59 8.04 11.88
N GLY A 155 -2.44 7.73 11.29
CA GLY A 155 -1.13 7.99 11.90
C GLY A 155 -0.41 6.79 12.52
N ILE A 156 -0.77 5.55 12.17
CA ILE A 156 0.03 4.37 12.56
C ILE A 156 1.46 4.56 12.03
N LYS A 157 2.45 4.54 12.92
CA LYS A 157 3.87 4.56 12.53
C LYS A 157 4.13 3.36 11.61
N LYS A 158 4.59 3.61 10.39
CA LYS A 158 5.07 2.56 9.49
C LYS A 158 6.37 2.00 10.05
N ASP A 159 6.27 0.92 10.83
CA ASP A 159 7.39 0.10 11.25
C ASP A 159 7.36 -1.23 10.46
N PRO A 160 8.49 -1.69 9.90
CA PRO A 160 8.52 -2.94 9.13
C PRO A 160 8.12 -4.19 9.93
N ASN A 161 8.15 -4.14 11.26
CA ASN A 161 7.75 -5.25 12.12
C ASN A 161 6.26 -5.27 12.48
N ILE A 162 5.47 -4.31 11.97
CA ILE A 162 4.02 -4.26 12.15
C ILE A 162 3.32 -4.54 10.82
N ASN A 163 2.51 -5.59 10.79
CA ASN A 163 1.63 -5.88 9.67
C ASN A 163 0.29 -5.16 9.91
N ILE A 164 -0.15 -4.34 8.96
CA ILE A 164 -1.45 -3.65 9.06
C ILE A 164 -2.41 -4.34 8.10
N ILE A 165 -3.55 -4.79 8.62
CA ILE A 165 -4.60 -5.47 7.85
C ILE A 165 -5.91 -4.69 8.03
N THR A 166 -6.55 -4.31 6.92
CA THR A 166 -7.84 -3.63 6.96
C THR A 166 -8.95 -4.53 6.44
N PHE A 167 -9.86 -4.94 7.33
CA PHE A 167 -11.03 -5.74 7.02
C PHE A 167 -12.23 -4.90 6.57
N GLN A 168 -12.03 -3.80 5.84
CA GLN A 168 -13.16 -3.22 5.09
C GLN A 168 -13.67 -4.25 4.06
N GLU A 169 -14.75 -4.00 3.32
CA GLU A 169 -15.23 -4.89 2.25
C GLU A 169 -14.17 -5.01 1.12
N ASN A 170 -13.05 -5.65 1.44
CA ASN A 170 -11.79 -5.59 0.73
C ASN A 170 -11.43 -7.00 0.29
N ASN A 171 -12.24 -7.57 -0.61
CA ASN A 171 -11.76 -8.60 -1.53
C ASN A 171 -11.74 -8.07 -2.97
N PHE A 172 -11.88 -6.76 -3.13
CA PHE A 172 -11.65 -6.10 -4.40
C PHE A 172 -10.55 -5.03 -4.38
N MET A 173 -10.21 -4.45 -3.22
CA MET A 173 -9.34 -3.25 -3.18
C MET A 173 -7.83 -3.50 -3.22
N GLU A 174 -7.27 -4.50 -2.51
CA GLU A 174 -5.84 -4.84 -2.67
C GLU A 174 -5.52 -5.34 -4.09
N LYS A 175 -6.52 -5.91 -4.76
CA LYS A 175 -6.42 -6.33 -6.15
C LYS A 175 -6.64 -5.18 -7.14
N ARG A 176 -6.90 -3.93 -6.75
CA ARG A 176 -7.15 -2.81 -7.68
C ARG A 176 -6.01 -1.79 -7.71
N THR A 177 -5.26 -1.66 -6.61
CA THR A 177 -4.07 -0.81 -6.54
C THR A 177 -2.82 -1.51 -7.10
N GLU A 178 -2.76 -2.85 -7.09
CA GLU A 178 -1.72 -3.67 -7.75
C GLU A 178 -1.88 -3.77 -9.29
N LYS A 179 -2.79 -3.00 -9.88
CA LYS A 179 -3.22 -3.15 -11.27
C LYS A 179 -2.93 -1.92 -12.09
N VAL A 180 -2.60 -2.18 -13.36
CA VAL A 180 -2.66 -1.17 -14.40
C VAL A 180 -4.12 -0.75 -14.53
N HIS A 181 -4.43 0.53 -14.28
CA HIS A 181 -5.76 1.07 -14.53
C HIS A 181 -5.86 1.66 -15.93
N ILE A 182 -6.96 1.41 -16.64
CA ILE A 182 -7.24 2.00 -17.96
C ILE A 182 -8.32 3.09 -17.80
N SER A 183 -7.90 4.35 -17.83
CA SER A 183 -8.80 5.51 -17.87
C SER A 183 -9.19 5.79 -19.32
N TYR A 184 -10.46 5.58 -19.65
CA TYR A 184 -10.97 5.58 -21.03
C TYR A 184 -12.45 5.98 -21.09
N LYS A 185 -12.83 6.74 -22.12
CA LYS A 185 -14.24 7.00 -22.44
C LYS A 185 -14.73 6.02 -23.50
N HIS A 186 -15.74 5.20 -23.17
CA HIS A 186 -16.36 4.30 -24.13
C HIS A 186 -16.76 5.01 -25.44
N ASP A 187 -16.19 4.54 -26.54
CA ASP A 187 -16.38 5.05 -27.90
C ASP A 187 -16.18 3.92 -28.90
N THR A 188 -17.25 3.55 -29.60
CA THR A 188 -17.26 2.47 -30.61
C THR A 188 -16.15 2.58 -31.65
N ALA A 189 -15.66 3.79 -31.97
CA ALA A 189 -14.59 4.00 -32.93
C ALA A 189 -13.23 3.49 -32.45
N TYR A 190 -13.05 3.32 -31.13
CA TYR A 190 -11.79 2.94 -30.48
C TYR A 190 -11.88 1.58 -29.77
N GLU A 191 -12.97 0.83 -29.94
CA GLU A 191 -13.17 -0.48 -29.30
C GLU A 191 -12.04 -1.47 -29.62
N ALA A 192 -11.60 -1.52 -30.88
CA ALA A 192 -10.52 -2.38 -31.32
C ALA A 192 -9.18 -2.03 -30.66
N ASP A 193 -8.92 -0.74 -30.42
CA ASP A 193 -7.68 -0.27 -29.82
C ASP A 193 -7.63 -0.58 -28.32
N ILE A 194 -8.76 -0.39 -27.64
CA ILE A 194 -8.91 -0.78 -26.24
C ILE A 194 -8.83 -2.30 -26.11
N LEU A 195 -9.38 -3.06 -27.05
CA LEU A 195 -9.23 -4.51 -27.08
C LEU A 195 -7.76 -4.93 -27.26
N ALA A 196 -7.00 -4.23 -28.11
CA ALA A 196 -5.56 -4.49 -28.27
C ALA A 196 -4.79 -4.26 -26.96
N ILE A 197 -5.09 -3.18 -26.24
CA ILE A 197 -4.50 -2.92 -24.90
C ILE A 197 -4.88 -4.01 -23.90
N LYS A 198 -6.17 -4.37 -23.82
CA LYS A 198 -6.66 -5.45 -22.95
C LYS A 198 -5.97 -6.77 -23.25
N THR A 199 -5.87 -7.13 -24.53
CA THR A 199 -5.22 -8.36 -25.00
C THR A 199 -3.74 -8.36 -24.64
N GLY A 200 -3.03 -7.24 -24.85
CA GLY A 200 -1.64 -7.09 -24.45
C GLY A 200 -1.43 -7.29 -22.95
N LEU A 201 -2.28 -6.71 -22.11
CA LEU A 201 -2.22 -6.89 -20.66
C LEU A 201 -2.45 -8.36 -20.26
N GLN A 202 -3.42 -9.03 -20.88
CA GLN A 202 -3.73 -10.44 -20.65
C GLN A 202 -2.59 -11.37 -21.07
N GLU A 203 -2.03 -11.21 -22.27
CA GLU A 203 -0.91 -12.01 -22.79
C GLU A 203 0.34 -11.88 -21.90
N ASN A 204 0.50 -10.76 -21.21
CA ASN A 204 1.61 -10.49 -20.32
C ASN A 204 1.32 -10.80 -18.84
N ASN A 205 0.15 -11.41 -18.54
CA ASN A 205 -0.32 -11.69 -17.18
C ASN A 205 -0.34 -10.47 -16.26
N ILE A 206 -0.58 -9.28 -16.82
CA ILE A 206 -0.65 -8.02 -16.07
C ILE A 206 -2.12 -7.82 -15.66
N PRO A 207 -2.43 -7.83 -14.36
CA PRO A 207 -3.79 -7.62 -13.91
C PRO A 207 -4.18 -6.14 -14.14
N TYR A 208 -5.39 -5.89 -14.64
CA TYR A 208 -5.86 -4.54 -14.96
C TYR A 208 -7.32 -4.29 -14.55
N SER A 209 -7.68 -3.02 -14.42
CA SER A 209 -9.05 -2.50 -14.23
C SER A 209 -9.39 -1.50 -15.35
N ILE A 210 -10.67 -1.31 -15.63
CA ILE A 210 -11.15 -0.34 -16.64
C ILE A 210 -12.44 0.33 -16.17
N ASP A 211 -12.55 1.62 -16.47
CA ASP A 211 -13.65 2.54 -16.06
C ASP A 211 -15.06 2.05 -16.46
N GLU A 212 -15.18 1.09 -17.39
CA GLU A 212 -16.47 0.59 -17.87
C GLU A 212 -17.04 -0.62 -17.08
N TYR A 213 -16.25 -1.28 -16.22
CA TYR A 213 -16.63 -2.61 -15.68
C TYR A 213 -16.37 -2.85 -14.19
N ASP A 214 -15.85 -1.88 -13.42
CA ASP A 214 -15.46 -2.12 -12.03
C ASP A 214 -16.33 -1.43 -10.96
N ILE A 215 -17.35 -0.67 -11.35
CA ILE A 215 -18.34 -0.12 -10.40
C ILE A 215 -19.42 -1.19 -10.17
N LEU A 216 -19.44 -1.82 -8.99
CA LEU A 216 -20.47 -2.80 -8.64
C LEU A 216 -21.79 -2.09 -8.31
N TYR A 217 -22.88 -2.85 -8.38
CA TYR A 217 -24.21 -2.34 -8.03
C TYR A 217 -24.22 -1.78 -6.60
N ARG A 218 -24.47 -0.47 -6.47
CA ARG A 218 -24.50 0.36 -5.23
C ARG A 218 -23.15 0.90 -4.73
N ASP A 219 -22.08 0.79 -5.51
CA ASP A 219 -20.82 1.48 -5.20
C ASP A 219 -20.95 3.00 -5.34
N ASN A 220 -20.18 3.74 -4.55
CA ASN A 220 -20.08 5.19 -4.67
C ASN A 220 -19.06 5.57 -5.75
N ILE A 221 -19.55 6.15 -6.85
CA ILE A 221 -18.75 6.60 -7.99
C ILE A 221 -17.68 7.62 -7.55
N ASP A 222 -18.00 8.53 -6.63
CA ASP A 222 -17.06 9.56 -6.17
C ASP A 222 -15.90 8.96 -5.34
N ASP A 223 -16.14 7.83 -4.67
CA ASP A 223 -15.10 7.14 -3.88
C ASP A 223 -14.24 6.25 -4.80
N TYR A 224 -14.85 5.64 -5.81
CA TYR A 224 -14.17 4.92 -6.89
C TYR A 224 -13.21 5.82 -7.68
N GLU A 225 -13.66 7.02 -8.09
CA GLU A 225 -12.84 7.99 -8.83
C GLU A 225 -11.61 8.46 -8.00
N LYS A 226 -11.74 8.58 -6.67
CA LYS A 226 -10.61 8.92 -5.78
C LYS A 226 -9.63 7.76 -5.63
N GLU A 227 -10.14 6.54 -5.56
CA GLU A 227 -9.36 5.31 -5.42
C GLU A 227 -8.49 5.05 -6.65
N ILE A 228 -9.03 5.19 -7.86
CA ILE A 228 -8.27 5.05 -9.12
C ILE A 228 -7.11 6.03 -9.19
N GLY A 229 -7.33 7.25 -8.71
CA GLY A 229 -6.28 8.26 -8.63
C GLY A 229 -5.03 7.76 -7.91
N SER A 230 -5.12 6.73 -7.05
CA SER A 230 -4.00 6.12 -6.31
C SER A 230 -3.33 4.92 -6.99
N SER A 231 -3.82 4.45 -8.15
CA SER A 231 -3.31 3.26 -8.86
C SER A 231 -1.81 3.38 -9.18
N ASP A 232 -1.09 2.25 -9.10
CA ASP A 232 0.37 2.19 -9.30
C ASP A 232 0.83 2.50 -10.72
N ILE A 233 -0.01 2.17 -11.71
CA ILE A 233 0.18 2.45 -13.13
C ILE A 233 -1.18 2.82 -13.73
N VAL A 234 -1.24 3.88 -14.52
CA VAL A 234 -2.44 4.34 -15.23
C VAL A 234 -2.14 4.45 -16.71
N ILE A 235 -2.85 3.70 -17.55
CA ILE A 235 -2.95 3.95 -18.99
C ILE A 235 -4.04 4.98 -19.19
N MET A 236 -3.67 6.18 -19.65
CA MET A 236 -4.60 7.27 -19.92
C MET A 236 -4.85 7.36 -21.41
N PHE A 237 -6.02 6.90 -21.86
CA PHE A 237 -6.39 6.87 -23.29
C PHE A 237 -7.14 8.16 -23.68
N VAL A 238 -6.39 9.12 -24.19
CA VAL A 238 -6.87 10.49 -24.46
C VAL A 238 -7.39 10.60 -25.89
N ILE A 239 -8.71 10.61 -26.02
CA ILE A 239 -9.46 10.88 -27.26
C ILE A 239 -10.33 12.14 -27.13
N PRO A 240 -10.89 12.72 -28.22
CA PRO A 240 -11.70 13.93 -28.12
C PRO A 240 -12.86 13.81 -27.13
N ASN A 241 -13.54 12.65 -27.11
CA ASN A 241 -14.66 12.39 -26.20
C ASN A 241 -14.23 12.26 -24.73
N TYR A 242 -12.98 11.85 -24.47
CA TYR A 242 -12.39 11.88 -23.13
C TYR A 242 -12.31 13.31 -22.61
N LEU A 243 -11.79 14.24 -23.43
CA LEU A 243 -11.54 15.64 -23.06
C LEU A 243 -12.80 16.46 -22.79
N THR A 244 -13.97 15.94 -23.19
CA THR A 244 -15.29 16.58 -23.01
C THR A 244 -16.22 15.83 -22.05
N SER A 245 -15.77 14.70 -21.49
CA SER A 245 -16.52 13.89 -20.52
C SER A 245 -16.25 14.37 -19.10
N LEU A 246 -17.30 14.67 -18.32
CA LEU A 246 -17.14 15.18 -16.95
C LEU A 246 -16.49 14.14 -16.03
N GLU A 247 -16.92 12.89 -16.14
CA GLU A 247 -16.41 11.75 -15.37
C GLU A 247 -14.90 11.56 -15.64
N CYS A 248 -14.52 11.29 -16.88
CA CYS A 248 -13.11 11.07 -17.27
C CYS A 248 -12.21 12.26 -16.95
N MET A 249 -12.68 13.49 -17.19
CA MET A 249 -11.88 14.68 -16.87
C MET A 249 -11.76 14.90 -15.37
N PHE A 250 -12.78 14.55 -14.58
CA PHE A 250 -12.68 14.61 -13.13
C PHE A 250 -11.75 13.51 -12.59
N GLU A 251 -11.83 12.29 -13.11
CA GLU A 251 -10.90 11.19 -12.83
C GLU A 251 -9.45 11.61 -13.13
N MET A 252 -9.22 12.25 -14.27
CA MET A 252 -7.92 12.86 -14.61
C MET A 252 -7.44 13.83 -13.51
N THR A 253 -8.32 14.67 -12.95
CA THR A 253 -7.91 15.54 -11.83
C THR A 253 -7.45 14.74 -10.60
N GLN A 254 -8.09 13.61 -10.31
CA GLN A 254 -7.70 12.76 -9.18
C GLN A 254 -6.36 12.05 -9.44
N ILE A 255 -6.12 11.61 -10.68
CA ILE A 255 -4.82 11.04 -11.10
C ILE A 255 -3.71 12.08 -10.91
N PHE A 256 -3.95 13.32 -11.33
CA PHE A 256 -2.97 14.41 -11.22
C PHE A 256 -2.71 14.85 -9.77
N LYS A 257 -3.76 14.93 -8.94
CA LYS A 257 -3.65 15.25 -7.50
C LYS A 257 -2.79 14.26 -6.72
N ASN A 258 -2.77 12.99 -7.13
CA ASN A 258 -1.98 11.94 -6.48
C ASN A 258 -0.50 11.89 -6.92
N GLY A 259 -0.07 12.76 -7.83
CA GLY A 259 1.34 12.97 -8.16
C GLY A 259 2.00 11.83 -8.93
N ASN A 260 3.34 11.85 -8.98
CA ASN A 260 4.20 10.86 -9.66
C ASN A 260 3.82 10.61 -11.14
N ILE A 261 3.29 11.62 -11.82
CA ILE A 261 2.68 11.49 -13.15
C ILE A 261 3.63 10.88 -14.17
N LYS A 262 4.89 11.32 -14.20
CA LYS A 262 5.88 10.83 -15.17
C LYS A 262 6.25 9.36 -15.02
N THR A 263 6.14 8.80 -13.82
CA THR A 263 6.54 7.41 -13.53
C THR A 263 5.35 6.46 -13.51
N ARG A 264 4.13 7.00 -13.60
CA ARG A 264 2.89 6.27 -13.31
C ARG A 264 1.88 6.34 -14.43
N VAL A 265 1.82 7.46 -15.15
CA VAL A 265 0.82 7.69 -16.20
C VAL A 265 1.45 7.44 -17.56
N PHE A 266 0.84 6.54 -18.31
CA PHE A 266 1.22 6.13 -19.66
C PHE A 266 0.18 6.69 -20.63
N PRO A 267 0.44 7.84 -21.27
CA PRO A 267 -0.55 8.48 -22.13
C PRO A 267 -0.58 7.81 -23.50
N VAL A 268 -1.75 7.34 -23.91
CA VAL A 268 -2.03 6.89 -25.27
C VAL A 268 -2.95 7.93 -25.91
N VAL A 269 -2.43 8.70 -26.86
CA VAL A 269 -3.03 9.98 -27.26
C VAL A 269 -3.44 9.98 -28.73
N ASP A 270 -4.73 10.00 -29.00
CA ASP A 270 -5.30 10.37 -30.30
C ASP A 270 -6.24 11.57 -30.12
N MET A 271 -5.71 12.79 -30.27
CA MET A 271 -6.50 14.01 -30.14
C MET A 271 -7.38 14.33 -31.36
N GLY A 272 -7.36 13.51 -32.41
CA GLY A 272 -8.05 13.77 -33.67
C GLY A 272 -7.77 15.18 -34.21
N LYS A 273 -8.79 16.04 -34.22
CA LYS A 273 -8.69 17.43 -34.72
C LYS A 273 -8.20 18.44 -33.67
N ILE A 274 -8.02 18.04 -32.42
CA ILE A 274 -7.53 18.93 -31.35
C ILE A 274 -6.01 19.00 -31.44
N LYS A 275 -5.46 20.22 -31.51
CA LYS A 275 -4.02 20.43 -31.64
C LYS A 275 -3.31 20.22 -30.30
N ARG A 276 -2.15 19.56 -30.30
CA ARG A 276 -1.24 19.44 -29.13
C ARG A 276 -0.40 20.71 -28.95
N ASN A 277 -1.06 21.83 -28.71
CA ASN A 277 -0.44 23.14 -28.50
C ASN A 277 -1.40 24.06 -27.71
N GLY A 278 -1.03 25.33 -27.52
CA GLY A 278 -1.86 26.32 -26.83
C GLY A 278 -3.26 26.50 -27.43
N ASP A 279 -3.42 26.35 -28.76
CA ASP A 279 -4.75 26.48 -29.40
C ASP A 279 -5.71 25.39 -28.91
N GLY A 280 -5.21 24.15 -28.79
CA GLY A 280 -6.01 23.04 -28.28
C GLY A 280 -6.37 23.21 -26.81
N LEU A 281 -5.44 23.71 -26.00
CA LEU A 281 -5.67 24.03 -24.58
C LEU A 281 -6.81 25.04 -24.42
N ILE A 282 -6.73 26.15 -25.17
CA ILE A 282 -7.75 27.20 -25.15
C ILE A 282 -9.10 26.61 -25.56
N LYS A 283 -9.14 25.82 -26.64
CA LYS A 283 -10.38 25.18 -27.11
C LYS A 283 -11.05 24.32 -26.03
N ILE A 284 -10.28 23.54 -25.26
CA ILE A 284 -10.83 22.69 -24.19
C ILE A 284 -11.19 23.51 -22.95
N LYS A 285 -10.40 24.52 -22.57
CA LYS A 285 -10.75 25.45 -21.48
C LYS A 285 -12.04 26.21 -21.79
N ASP A 286 -12.25 26.64 -23.03
CA ASP A 286 -13.47 27.31 -23.47
C ASP A 286 -14.69 26.41 -23.36
N TYR A 287 -14.57 25.13 -23.72
CA TYR A 287 -15.63 24.14 -23.55
C TYR A 287 -16.05 24.02 -22.07
N TRP A 288 -15.09 23.76 -21.18
CA TRP A 288 -15.38 23.58 -19.75
C TRP A 288 -15.88 24.88 -19.08
N SER A 289 -15.37 26.04 -19.49
CA SER A 289 -15.85 27.33 -19.00
C SER A 289 -17.31 27.58 -19.38
N LYS A 290 -17.70 27.22 -20.61
CA LYS A 290 -19.10 27.31 -21.06
C LYS A 290 -20.01 26.36 -20.28
N GLU A 291 -19.59 25.11 -20.06
CA GLU A 291 -20.36 24.16 -19.25
C GLU A 291 -20.50 24.61 -17.78
N LYS A 292 -19.45 25.22 -17.21
CA LYS A 292 -19.53 25.83 -15.87
C LYS A 292 -20.58 26.94 -15.81
N ILE A 293 -20.55 27.88 -16.76
CA ILE A 293 -21.50 29.00 -16.82
C ILE A 293 -22.92 28.48 -16.93
N LYS A 294 -23.17 27.55 -17.86
CA LYS A 294 -24.47 26.91 -18.07
C LYS A 294 -25.03 26.27 -16.78
N LYS A 295 -24.22 25.47 -16.07
CA LYS A 295 -24.64 24.86 -14.78
C LYS A 295 -24.85 25.91 -13.68
N SER A 296 -24.02 26.96 -13.66
CA SER A 296 -24.15 28.07 -12.71
C SER A 296 -25.36 28.96 -12.97
N GLU A 297 -25.91 28.98 -14.17
CA GLU A 297 -27.18 29.64 -14.47
C GLU A 297 -28.35 28.76 -14.05
N GLN A 298 -28.27 27.46 -14.32
CA GLN A 298 -29.29 26.48 -13.91
C GLN A 298 -29.55 26.49 -12.39
N ILE A 299 -28.49 26.56 -11.58
CA ILE A 299 -28.62 26.58 -10.11
C ILE A 299 -29.32 27.83 -9.58
N LYS A 300 -29.20 28.99 -10.26
CA LYS A 300 -29.89 30.22 -9.83
C LYS A 300 -31.40 30.12 -9.96
N THR A 301 -31.86 29.29 -10.89
CA THR A 301 -33.28 29.07 -11.18
C THR A 301 -33.82 27.79 -10.55
N GLU A 302 -32.97 26.99 -9.91
CA GLU A 302 -33.34 25.70 -9.33
C GLU A 302 -33.94 25.89 -7.92
N PRO A 303 -35.16 25.40 -7.66
CA PRO A 303 -35.78 25.52 -6.35
C PRO A 303 -35.21 24.48 -5.38
N GLY A 304 -34.55 24.95 -4.31
CA GLY A 304 -34.09 24.09 -3.22
C GLY A 304 -32.57 24.00 -3.04
N GLY A 305 -31.78 24.55 -3.98
CA GLY A 305 -30.33 24.60 -3.87
C GLY A 305 -29.70 23.22 -4.03
N SER A 306 -29.70 22.70 -5.25
CA SER A 306 -29.19 21.37 -5.60
C SER A 306 -27.72 21.21 -5.26
N SER A 307 -27.45 20.53 -4.14
CA SER A 307 -26.10 20.12 -3.73
C SER A 307 -25.39 19.28 -4.79
N PHE A 308 -26.14 18.56 -5.63
CA PHE A 308 -25.60 17.77 -6.74
C PHE A 308 -25.02 18.67 -7.84
N LEU A 309 -25.76 19.70 -8.29
CA LEU A 309 -25.25 20.65 -9.28
C LEU A 309 -24.06 21.45 -8.74
N ILE A 310 -24.06 21.79 -7.45
CA ILE A 310 -22.91 22.43 -6.79
C ILE A 310 -21.67 21.55 -6.90
N LYS A 311 -21.80 20.25 -6.63
CA LYS A 311 -20.68 19.29 -6.76
C LYS A 311 -20.18 19.20 -8.19
N GLU A 312 -21.06 19.14 -9.19
CA GLU A 312 -20.62 19.12 -10.60
C GLU A 312 -19.86 20.40 -10.99
N ILE A 313 -20.31 21.57 -10.52
CA ILE A 313 -19.58 22.83 -10.73
C ILE A 313 -18.19 22.77 -10.09
N GLN A 314 -18.08 22.20 -8.88
CA GLN A 314 -16.79 21.98 -8.22
C GLN A 314 -15.88 21.03 -9.01
N LYS A 315 -16.43 19.94 -9.58
CA LYS A 315 -15.68 19.03 -10.47
C LYS A 315 -15.13 19.79 -11.68
N ILE A 316 -15.93 20.65 -12.32
CA ILE A 316 -15.48 21.48 -13.45
C ILE A 316 -14.40 22.48 -13.03
N ASP A 317 -14.50 23.07 -11.84
CA ASP A 317 -13.47 23.96 -11.31
C ASP A 317 -12.13 23.26 -11.11
N ASP A 318 -12.16 22.03 -10.61
CA ASP A 318 -10.95 21.23 -10.48
C ASP A 318 -10.36 20.87 -11.85
N ILE A 319 -11.21 20.52 -12.84
CA ILE A 319 -10.77 20.27 -14.22
C ILE A 319 -10.04 21.49 -14.80
N LEU A 320 -10.60 22.68 -14.64
CA LEU A 320 -10.01 23.92 -15.15
C LEU A 320 -8.66 24.23 -14.49
N LYS A 321 -8.52 23.97 -13.18
CA LYS A 321 -7.27 24.18 -12.44
C LYS A 321 -6.17 23.21 -12.87
N THR A 322 -6.50 21.95 -13.14
CA THR A 322 -5.54 20.91 -13.52
C THR A 322 -5.19 20.92 -15.02
N MET A 323 -5.97 21.65 -15.84
CA MET A 323 -5.84 21.61 -17.30
C MET A 323 -4.44 22.00 -17.81
N ASP A 324 -3.76 22.97 -17.17
CA ASP A 324 -2.43 23.39 -17.60
C ASP A 324 -1.37 22.30 -17.37
N ASP A 325 -1.47 21.57 -16.25
CA ASP A 325 -0.59 20.44 -15.94
C ASP A 325 -0.84 19.29 -16.92
N LEU A 326 -2.11 18.97 -17.18
CA LEU A 326 -2.48 17.98 -18.19
C LEU A 326 -1.91 18.34 -19.56
N TRP A 327 -2.09 19.59 -20.00
CA TRP A 327 -1.64 19.99 -21.33
C TRP A 327 -0.11 20.01 -21.43
N THR A 328 0.57 20.41 -20.36
CA THR A 328 2.02 20.36 -20.26
C THR A 328 2.50 18.91 -20.39
N PHE A 329 1.88 17.99 -19.65
CA PHE A 329 2.16 16.55 -19.73
C PHE A 329 1.94 16.01 -21.15
N LEU A 330 0.76 16.25 -21.73
CA LEU A 330 0.41 15.77 -23.07
C LEU A 330 1.22 16.44 -24.19
N CYS A 331 1.78 17.64 -24.02
CA CYS A 331 2.57 18.29 -25.06
C CYS A 331 4.08 18.05 -24.91
N ARG A 332 4.59 17.90 -23.68
CA ARG A 332 6.03 17.81 -23.41
C ARG A 332 6.53 16.39 -23.20
N GLU A 333 5.69 15.48 -22.72
CA GLU A 333 6.06 14.07 -22.63
C GLU A 333 5.86 13.38 -23.98
N ASN A 334 6.85 12.57 -24.38
CA ASN A 334 6.77 11.81 -25.61
C ASN A 334 5.76 10.66 -25.44
N SER A 335 4.52 10.89 -25.84
CA SER A 335 3.43 9.90 -25.85
C SER A 335 3.57 8.85 -26.96
N GLY A 336 4.70 8.77 -27.66
CA GLY A 336 4.86 7.91 -28.82
C GLY A 336 3.89 8.24 -29.97
N SER A 337 3.88 7.36 -30.97
CA SER A 337 2.86 7.36 -32.02
C SER A 337 1.71 6.47 -31.56
N TYR A 338 0.49 7.01 -31.56
CA TYR A 338 -0.71 6.27 -31.16
C TYR A 338 -0.82 4.92 -31.88
N HIS A 339 -0.72 4.87 -33.21
CA HIS A 339 -0.79 3.61 -33.96
C HIS A 339 0.27 2.59 -33.49
N LYS A 340 1.51 3.03 -33.28
CA LYS A 340 2.58 2.12 -32.80
C LYS A 340 2.33 1.58 -31.39
N LEU A 341 1.67 2.36 -30.53
CA LEU A 341 1.35 1.93 -29.17
C LEU A 341 0.19 0.93 -29.12
N ILE A 342 -0.63 0.85 -30.17
CA ILE A 342 -1.76 -0.07 -30.28
C ILE A 342 -1.41 -1.32 -31.08
N ASP A 343 -0.53 -1.20 -32.07
CA ASP A 343 -0.07 -2.29 -32.92
C ASP A 343 0.42 -3.51 -32.11
N ASN A 344 0.18 -4.70 -32.67
CA ASN A 344 0.60 -5.99 -32.10
C ASN A 344 0.17 -6.16 -30.64
N ASN A 345 -1.12 -5.98 -30.35
CA ASN A 345 -1.68 -6.06 -29.00
C ASN A 345 -0.96 -5.13 -28.01
N ALA A 346 -0.74 -3.89 -28.45
CA ALA A 346 -0.06 -2.85 -27.68
C ALA A 346 1.33 -3.23 -27.15
N LYS A 347 2.10 -4.04 -27.90
CA LYS A 347 3.40 -4.58 -27.46
C LYS A 347 4.35 -3.51 -26.92
N GLN A 348 4.50 -2.40 -27.62
CA GLN A 348 5.40 -1.31 -27.21
C GLN A 348 4.97 -0.71 -25.86
N LEU A 349 3.65 -0.53 -25.66
CA LEU A 349 3.11 -0.04 -24.40
C LEU A 349 3.39 -1.03 -23.26
N MET A 350 3.21 -2.32 -23.50
CA MET A 350 3.48 -3.37 -22.51
C MET A 350 4.95 -3.42 -22.11
N GLU A 351 5.87 -3.31 -23.08
CA GLU A 351 7.32 -3.27 -22.82
C GLU A 351 7.70 -2.08 -21.93
N GLU A 352 7.08 -0.92 -22.13
CA GLU A 352 7.33 0.25 -21.29
C GLU A 352 6.76 0.06 -19.87
N ILE A 353 5.50 -0.38 -19.75
CA ILE A 353 4.84 -0.65 -18.46
C ILE A 353 5.65 -1.64 -17.61
N LYS A 354 6.17 -2.71 -18.22
CA LYS A 354 6.97 -3.72 -17.51
C LYS A 354 8.22 -3.18 -16.84
N LYS A 355 8.85 -2.14 -17.38
CA LYS A 355 10.03 -1.51 -16.75
C LYS A 355 9.70 -0.98 -15.35
N TYR A 356 8.48 -0.50 -15.15
CA TYR A 356 8.02 0.09 -13.90
C TYR A 356 7.42 -0.97 -12.96
N LEU A 357 6.90 -2.07 -13.50
CA LEU A 357 6.46 -3.22 -12.70
C LEU A 357 7.65 -4.02 -12.12
N CYS A 358 8.74 -4.21 -12.87
CA CYS A 358 9.92 -4.97 -12.41
C CYS A 358 10.77 -4.25 -11.34
N LEU A 359 10.70 -2.91 -11.26
CA LEU A 359 11.44 -2.14 -10.25
C LEU A 359 10.96 -2.39 -8.81
N LYS A 360 9.73 -2.87 -8.61
CA LYS A 360 9.18 -3.18 -7.27
C LYS A 360 9.73 -4.48 -6.64
N LEU A 361 10.56 -5.24 -7.35
CA LEU A 361 11.19 -6.50 -6.89
C LEU A 361 12.72 -6.41 -6.76
N ALA A 362 13.33 -5.27 -7.06
CA ALA A 362 14.76 -5.09 -6.83
C ALA A 362 15.00 -4.73 -5.35
N PRO A 363 15.84 -5.46 -4.59
CA PRO A 363 16.33 -4.94 -3.33
C PRO A 363 17.06 -3.63 -3.58
N ASP A 364 16.85 -2.65 -2.72
CA ASP A 364 17.55 -1.37 -2.74
C ASP A 364 19.07 -1.58 -2.74
N THR A 365 19.66 -1.61 -3.92
CA THR A 365 21.07 -1.27 -4.12
C THR A 365 21.08 0.13 -4.67
N GLU A 366 20.98 1.13 -3.78
CA GLU A 366 21.41 2.48 -4.08
C GLU A 366 22.91 2.43 -4.42
N ASN A 367 23.20 2.30 -5.71
CA ASN A 367 24.50 2.60 -6.27
C ASN A 367 24.71 4.12 -6.16
N PHE A 368 25.26 4.54 -5.02
CA PHE A 368 25.89 5.84 -4.90
C PHE A 368 26.98 5.94 -5.99
N THR A 369 26.82 6.86 -6.94
CA THR A 369 27.85 7.13 -7.95
C THR A 369 28.52 8.46 -7.59
N PRO A 370 29.74 8.47 -7.01
CA PRO A 370 30.52 9.69 -6.96
C PRO A 370 31.13 9.88 -8.34
N THR A 371 30.68 10.92 -9.04
CA THR A 371 31.35 11.40 -10.24
C THR A 371 32.49 12.33 -9.82
N THR A 372 33.73 11.95 -10.08
CA THR A 372 34.74 12.86 -10.64
C THR A 372 35.91 12.06 -11.21
N ALA A 373 36.38 12.50 -12.38
CA ALA A 373 37.36 11.85 -13.21
C ALA A 373 38.76 11.76 -12.57
N THR A 374 39.45 10.63 -12.76
CA THR A 374 40.81 10.54 -13.37
C THR A 374 41.17 9.06 -13.63
N LYS A 375 41.82 8.80 -14.76
CA LYS A 375 42.12 7.48 -15.36
C LYS A 375 42.78 6.47 -14.39
N PRO A 376 42.50 5.15 -14.50
CA PRO A 376 43.33 4.13 -13.87
C PRO A 376 44.58 3.85 -14.73
N THR A 377 45.75 3.99 -14.12
CA THR A 377 47.02 3.43 -14.61
C THR A 377 47.28 2.14 -13.85
N GLY A 378 47.42 1.04 -14.59
CA GLY A 378 48.14 -0.16 -14.16
C GLY A 378 47.33 -1.16 -13.32
N THR A 379 46.91 -2.25 -13.96
CA THR A 379 46.48 -3.47 -13.29
C THR A 379 47.68 -4.11 -12.60
N ARG A 380 47.57 -4.36 -11.30
CA ARG A 380 48.17 -5.56 -10.70
C ARG A 380 47.03 -6.40 -10.14
N VAL A 381 47.28 -7.70 -10.06
CA VAL A 381 46.38 -8.71 -9.55
C VAL A 381 47.08 -9.35 -8.36
N ILE A 382 46.45 -9.34 -7.18
CA ILE A 382 46.71 -10.32 -6.12
C ILE A 382 45.49 -11.22 -5.96
N THR A 383 45.72 -12.51 -6.13
CA THR A 383 44.74 -13.58 -5.88
C THR A 383 44.91 -14.08 -4.44
N GLN A 384 43.84 -14.07 -3.65
CA GLN A 384 43.82 -14.70 -2.33
C GLN A 384 43.01 -16.00 -2.39
N ASN A 385 43.70 -17.14 -2.24
CA ASN A 385 43.06 -18.46 -2.15
C ASN A 385 42.90 -18.85 -0.67
N GLY A 386 41.68 -18.73 -0.15
CA GLY A 386 41.24 -19.23 1.16
C GLY A 386 39.74 -19.02 1.36
N GLU A 387 39.03 -19.96 1.99
CA GLU A 387 37.55 -20.01 2.06
C GLU A 387 36.87 -19.00 3.02
N LYS A 388 37.54 -17.93 3.46
CA LYS A 388 36.95 -16.94 4.39
C LYS A 388 37.27 -15.49 4.01
N SER A 389 36.29 -14.61 4.23
CA SER A 389 36.33 -13.19 3.92
C SER A 389 37.35 -12.41 4.76
N LEU A 390 37.95 -11.38 4.15
CA LEU A 390 38.80 -10.41 4.83
C LEU A 390 37.93 -9.32 5.47
N TYR A 391 38.11 -9.03 6.76
CA TYR A 391 37.40 -7.98 7.48
C TYR A 391 38.41 -6.94 8.01
N ILE A 392 38.20 -5.66 7.69
CA ILE A 392 39.03 -4.55 8.12
C ILE A 392 38.14 -3.52 8.81
N GLU A 393 38.45 -3.20 10.06
CA GLU A 393 37.71 -2.22 10.86
C GLU A 393 38.66 -1.11 11.32
N ASN A 394 38.19 0.13 11.29
CA ASN A 394 38.90 1.35 11.72
C ASN A 394 40.21 1.67 10.96
N ASN A 395 40.18 1.58 9.63
CA ASN A 395 41.29 2.08 8.81
C ASN A 395 41.12 3.57 8.49
N ASN A 396 42.05 4.39 9.00
CA ASN A 396 42.10 5.85 8.74
C ASN A 396 43.16 6.24 7.69
N GLY A 397 43.64 5.29 6.87
CA GLY A 397 44.59 5.51 5.78
C GLY A 397 44.14 4.88 4.45
N ASN A 398 44.97 4.91 3.42
CA ASN A 398 44.65 4.29 2.13
C ASN A 398 45.01 2.80 2.13
N ILE A 399 44.03 1.93 1.84
CA ILE A 399 44.30 0.53 1.51
C ILE A 399 44.50 0.43 0.01
N THR A 400 45.67 -0.05 -0.41
CA THR A 400 45.92 -0.39 -1.81
C THR A 400 46.01 -1.91 -1.92
N ILE A 401 45.01 -2.51 -2.55
CA ILE A 401 45.02 -3.93 -2.92
C ILE A 401 45.54 -3.97 -4.35
N SER A 402 46.79 -4.41 -4.51
CA SER A 402 47.38 -4.63 -5.83
C SER A 402 47.02 -5.99 -6.38
#